data_AF-A0A2A6ZV94-F1
#
_entry.id   AF-A0A2A6ZV94-F1
#
_cell.length_a   1.000
_cell.length_b   1.000
_cell.length_c   1.000
_cell.angle_alpha   90.00
_cell.angle_beta   90.00
_cell.angle_gamma   90.00
#
_symmetry.space_group_name_H-M   'P 1'
#
loop_
_entity.id
_entity.type
_entity.pdbx_description
1 polymer ?
#
loop_
_entity_poly.entity_id
_entity_poly.type
_entity_poly.pdbx_seq_one_letter_code
_entity_poly.pdbx_strand_id
1 'polypeptide(L)' 'MSIYKDIVEGYQLNNIQEKDKLNNVLVQLNEKDDQEMINRKNFIGHFTASAFVISKDNRRLLMVHHNILKRYL' A
#
# COMPACT_ATOMS: atom_id res chain seq x y z
N MET A 1 -18.44 0.03 7.78
CA MET A 1 -17.94 0.14 6.39
C MET A 1 -16.44 0.33 6.50
N SER A 2 -15.65 -0.55 5.91
CA SER A 2 -14.19 -0.56 6.06
C SER A 2 -13.58 0.51 5.16
N ILE A 3 -12.82 1.44 5.74
CA ILE A 3 -12.18 2.51 4.96
C ILE A 3 -11.14 1.94 3.98
N TYR A 4 -10.44 0.88 4.38
CA TYR A 4 -9.43 0.25 3.55
C TYR A 4 -10.02 -0.55 2.39
N LYS A 5 -11.19 -1.16 2.61
CA LYS A 5 -11.92 -1.85 1.55
C LYS A 5 -12.34 -0.88 0.45
N ASP A 6 -12.90 0.26 0.83
CA ASP A 6 -13.31 1.30 -0.13
C ASP A 6 -12.11 1.79 -0.97
N ILE A 7 -10.94 1.96 -0.35
CA ILE A 7 -9.69 2.37 -1.04
C ILE A 7 -9.23 1.29 -2.02
N VAL A 8 -9.17 0.02 -1.62
CA VAL A 8 -8.66 -1.06 -2.46
C VAL A 8 -9.60 -1.36 -3.63
N GLU A 9 -10.91 -1.36 -3.40
CA GLU A 9 -11.90 -1.53 -4.47
C GLU A 9 -11.83 -0.37 -5.47
N GLY A 10 -11.74 0.87 -4.98
CA GLY A 10 -11.52 2.05 -5.82
C GLY A 10 -10.23 1.97 -6.64
N TYR A 11 -9.13 1.49 -6.04
CA TYR A 11 -7.87 1.28 -6.76
C TYR A 11 -8.01 0.22 -7.85
N GLN A 12 -8.62 -0.93 -7.57
CA GLN A 12 -8.81 -2.00 -8.55
C GLN A 12 -9.62 -1.53 -9.76
N LEU A 13 -10.68 -0.74 -9.55
CA LEU A 13 -11.50 -0.19 -10.64
C LEU A 13 -10.67 0.67 -11.60
N ASN A 14 -9.66 1.39 -11.09
CA ASN A 14 -8.76 2.22 -11.89
C ASN A 14 -7.53 1.48 -12.42
N ASN A 15 -7.26 0.26 -11.92
CA ASN A 15 -6.05 -0.51 -12.21
C ASN A 15 -6.37 -1.99 -12.47
N ILE A 16 -7.30 -2.24 -13.40
CA ILE A 16 -7.87 -3.58 -13.67
C ILE A 16 -6.80 -4.65 -13.93
N GLN A 17 -5.68 -4.28 -14.55
CA GLN A 17 -4.58 -5.20 -14.85
C GLN A 17 -3.88 -5.75 -13.59
N GLU A 18 -4.06 -5.11 -12.44
CA GLU A 18 -3.47 -5.53 -11.17
C GLU A 18 -4.41 -6.40 -10.32
N LYS A 19 -5.62 -6.69 -10.81
CA LYS A 19 -6.66 -7.42 -10.06
C LYS A 19 -6.13 -8.68 -9.36
N ASP A 20 -5.36 -9.51 -10.06
CA ASP A 20 -4.85 -10.78 -9.51
C ASP A 20 -3.89 -10.56 -8.33
N LYS A 21 -3.18 -9.43 -8.29
CA LYS A 21 -2.28 -9.05 -7.19
C LYS A 21 -3.05 -8.59 -5.94
N LEU A 22 -4.29 -8.15 -6.11
CA LEU A 22 -5.11 -7.61 -5.02
C LEU A 22 -5.97 -8.68 -4.32
N ASN A 23 -6.05 -9.90 -4.86
CA ASN A 23 -6.89 -10.96 -4.30
C ASN A 23 -6.60 -11.22 -2.80
N ASN A 24 -5.33 -11.32 -2.41
CA ASN A 24 -4.97 -11.60 -1.01
C ASN A 24 -5.41 -10.47 -0.04
N VAL A 25 -5.33 -9.21 -0.47
CA VAL A 25 -5.75 -8.09 0.38
C VAL A 25 -7.28 -8.01 0.46
N LEU A 26 -7.98 -8.26 -0.65
CA LEU A 26 -9.45 -8.27 -0.68
C LEU A 26 -10.05 -9.41 0.16
N VAL A 27 -9.48 -10.61 0.12
CA VAL A 27 -9.89 -11.73 0.97
C VAL A 27 -9.75 -11.33 2.45
N GLN A 28 -8.59 -10.79 2.84
CA GLN A 28 -8.39 -10.35 4.22
C GLN A 28 -9.35 -9.23 4.63
N LEU A 29 -9.64 -8.27 3.76
CA LEU A 29 -10.60 -7.18 4.02
C LEU A 29 -12.06 -7.65 4.15
N ASN A 30 -12.39 -8.84 3.64
CA ASN A 30 -13.70 -9.46 3.83
C ASN A 30 -13.80 -10.27 5.12
N GLU A 31 -12.66 -10.74 5.64
CA GLU A 31 -12.60 -11.65 6.79
C GLU A 31 -12.14 -10.97 8.09
N LYS A 32 -11.47 -9.82 8.00
CA LYS A 32 -10.83 -9.13 9.13
C LYS A 32 -11.29 -7.69 9.27
N ASP A 33 -11.20 -7.18 10.49
CA ASP A 33 -11.44 -5.78 10.80
C ASP A 33 -10.28 -4.87 10.38
N ASP A 34 -10.55 -3.59 10.17
CA ASP A 34 -9.55 -2.58 9.76
C ASP A 34 -8.33 -2.51 10.68
N GLN A 35 -8.51 -2.75 11.99
CA GLN A 35 -7.41 -2.77 12.95
C GLN A 35 -6.43 -3.92 12.69
N GLU A 36 -6.91 -5.09 12.28
CA GLU A 36 -6.07 -6.24 11.95
C GLU A 36 -5.29 -6.03 10.65
N MET A 37 -5.81 -5.18 9.76
CA MET A 37 -5.14 -4.84 8.51
C MET A 37 -3.94 -3.91 8.70
N ILE A 38 -3.85 -3.18 9.82
CA ILE A 38 -2.70 -2.32 10.16
C ILE A 38 -1.84 -2.89 11.30
N ASN A 39 -2.28 -4.01 11.89
CA ASN A 39 -1.58 -4.66 12.97
C ASN A 39 -0.37 -5.45 12.45
N ARG A 40 0.83 -5.13 12.95
CA ARG A 40 2.07 -5.85 12.58
C ARG A 40 2.07 -7.32 12.99
N LYS A 41 1.16 -7.75 13.88
CA LYS A 41 0.97 -9.16 14.24
C LYS A 41 0.16 -9.94 13.20
N ASN A 42 -0.40 -9.27 12.19
CA ASN A 42 -0.97 -9.94 11.03
C ASN A 42 0.16 -10.42 10.11
N PHE A 43 0.55 -11.68 10.30
CA PHE A 43 1.64 -12.32 9.55
C PHE A 43 1.27 -12.73 8.12
N ILE A 44 -0.01 -12.67 7.74
CA ILE A 44 -0.43 -12.84 6.34
C ILE A 44 -0.09 -11.57 5.54
N GLY A 45 -0.31 -10.40 6.14
CA GLY A 45 0.10 -9.12 5.58
C GLY A 45 -0.64 -7.96 6.23
N HIS A 46 0.04 -6.83 6.42
CA HIS A 46 -0.52 -5.60 6.94
C HIS A 46 -0.19 -4.42 6.03
N PHE A 47 -1.01 -3.38 6.06
CA PHE A 47 -0.80 -2.19 5.24
C PHE A 47 0.43 -1.41 5.69
N THR A 48 1.14 -0.92 4.68
CA THR A 48 2.22 0.04 4.81
C THR A 48 1.88 1.28 4.00
N ALA A 49 2.36 2.44 4.42
CA ALA A 49 2.23 3.68 3.67
C ALA A 49 3.62 4.15 3.21
N SER A 50 3.68 4.65 1.98
CA SER A 50 4.85 5.29 1.39
C SER A 50 4.43 6.66 0.84
N ALA A 51 5.38 7.57 0.72
CA ALA A 51 5.13 8.91 0.20
C ALA A 51 5.82 9.11 -1.15
N PHE A 52 5.07 9.59 -2.16
CA PHE A 52 5.62 10.04 -3.43
C PHE A 52 5.81 11.55 -3.37
N VAL A 53 6.98 11.99 -2.90
CA VAL A 53 7.25 13.40 -2.58
C VAL A 53 8.06 14.05 -3.69
N ILE A 54 7.43 14.96 -4.44
CA ILE A 54 8.04 15.67 -5.56
C ILE A 54 8.30 17.15 -5.25
N SER A 55 9.32 17.72 -5.89
CA SER A 55 9.58 19.17 -5.82
C SER A 55 8.46 19.97 -6.50
N LYS A 56 8.32 21.26 -6.15
CA LYS A 56 7.28 22.15 -6.71
C LYS A 56 7.31 22.27 -8.24
N ASP A 57 8.47 22.09 -8.85
CA ASP A 57 8.68 22.11 -10.30
C ASP A 57 8.53 20.71 -10.94
N ASN A 58 8.18 19.68 -10.15
CA ASN A 58 8.03 18.28 -10.54
C ASN A 58 9.28 17.62 -11.12
N ARG A 59 10.48 18.17 -10.87
CA ARG A 59 11.75 17.67 -11.45
C ARG A 59 12.56 16.78 -10.52
N ARG A 60 12.22 16.71 -9.23
CA ARG A 60 12.97 15.96 -8.23
C ARG A 60 12.04 15.11 -7.39
N LEU A 61 12.44 13.88 -7.14
CA LEU A 61 11.79 12.96 -6.21
C LEU A 61 12.65 12.88 -4.94
N LEU A 62 12.04 13.06 -3.77
CA LEU A 62 12.71 12.86 -2.49
C LEU A 62 12.75 11.36 -2.19
N MET A 63 13.95 10.83 -1.99
CA MET A 63 14.20 9.43 -1.64
C MET A 63 15.19 9.36 -0.48
N VAL A 64 15.15 8.24 0.27
CA VAL A 64 16.10 8.02 1.36
C VAL A 64 17.23 7.12 0.86
N HIS A 65 18.48 7.50 1.13
CA HIS A 65 19.62 6.63 0.82
C HIS A 65 19.78 5.55 1.89
N HIS A 66 19.60 4.28 1.51
CA HIS A 66 19.66 3.17 2.45
C HIS A 66 21.09 2.83 2.87
N ASN A 67 21.35 2.88 4.17
CA ASN A 67 22.70 2.78 4.74
C ASN A 67 23.45 1.50 4.39
N ILE A 68 22.76 0.34 4.38
CA ILE A 68 23.38 -0.97 4.13
C ILE A 68 23.38 -1.32 2.63
N LEU A 69 22.31 -0.96 1.93
CA LEU A 69 22.12 -1.35 0.52
C LEU A 69 22.81 -0.39 -0.45
N LYS A 70 23.25 0.78 0.05
CA LYS A 70 23.96 1.82 -0.73
C LYS A 70 23.19 2.22 -2.00
N ARG A 71 21.87 2.35 -1.88
CA ARG A 71 20.96 2.78 -2.96
C ARG A 71 19.82 3.60 -2.39
N TYR A 72 19.20 4.42 -3.25
CA TYR A 72 17.97 5.15 -2.89
C TYR A 72 16.78 4.20 -2.83
N LEU A 73 15.95 4.36 -1.79
CA LEU A 73 14.65 3.72 -1.60
C LEU A 73 13.55 4.77 -1.62
#